data_AF-A0A0G4K8G2-F1
#
_entry.id   AF-A0A0G4K8G2-F1
#
_cell.length_a   1.000
_cell.length_b   1.000
_cell.length_c   1.000
_cell.angle_alpha   90.00
_cell.angle_beta   90.00
_cell.angle_gamma   90.00
#
_symmetry.space_group_name_H-M   'P 1'
#
loop_
_entity.id
_entity.type
_entity.pdbx_description
1 polymer ?
#
loop_
_entity_poly.entity_id
_entity_poly.type
_entity_poly.pdbx_seq_one_letter_code
_entity_poly.pdbx_strand_id
1 'polypeptide(L)'
;MKKIYLLFLLIISIFMMSCGGHFFNPRYYYNKSSSSSSGEAPDTGPEKLPDDVPADEDPFKLPEDYNDPNYQFPAENFKSWLFKASFQGDKLPIYNFFNDNTRSWIPGGSDWNNIPAEYYDGKDGENYVVSGPLTIGITELKVYKYAANNPLYSSLGYLPGRMDRFNFYAINGKATSAATLKQYLIAVDTYSKFIFAFGAITGTESVLGDKIPTQFEAIEKHGDKKAFYEYDPIGYVTANGAVILYEHYKKEFTDAPTSYMPKDHNFDKRAEPTPTGHGYSPYRPLDASSTEPAPEEDQKTFKDNINAVKANYQEFKYRDYSGYMVDGTSAIDLNLWKSGNYGSLSLKSYSYTFENGTGTDVNVPNIRFVVETYNNAGAREEKTYKVKTITSKYKAIYENTANPSDTVIVSLVKVNNKDTISFNGTSLDPDFKDYGPIFTDRVIGARFEGTGDSSTRNIVYQFNSDGTEFTLTYEEEYWEWFEYKWRSKSFTYTLSRFDNDANNNYRAVYGVPQGTSGTLGDIRHGWVVLEGNNDGTIKVSGSYGTILTPGSGSSYGYAANRK
;
A
#
# COMPACT_ATOMS: atom_id res chain seq x y z
N MET A 1 -11.46 -24.95 42.45
CA MET A 1 -10.60 -24.68 41.28
C MET A 1 -11.34 -24.86 39.95
N LYS A 2 -12.46 -24.15 39.71
CA LYS A 2 -13.17 -24.16 38.41
C LYS A 2 -13.71 -22.79 37.96
N LYS A 3 -13.54 -21.73 38.77
CA LYS A 3 -14.04 -20.37 38.47
C LYS A 3 -12.96 -19.38 37.99
N ILE A 4 -11.68 -19.75 38.05
CA ILE A 4 -10.55 -18.93 37.56
C ILE A 4 -10.24 -19.19 36.08
N TYR A 5 -10.50 -20.40 35.58
CA TYR A 5 -10.30 -20.74 34.16
C TYR A 5 -11.26 -20.01 33.21
N LEU A 6 -12.45 -19.65 33.68
CA LEU A 6 -13.45 -18.94 32.88
C LEU A 6 -13.09 -17.46 32.68
N LEU A 7 -12.41 -16.84 33.65
CA LEU A 7 -11.89 -15.48 33.53
C LEU A 7 -10.64 -15.43 32.65
N PHE A 8 -9.80 -16.47 32.70
CA PHE A 8 -8.60 -16.60 31.87
C PHE A 8 -8.94 -16.86 30.38
N LEU A 9 -10.01 -17.61 30.09
CA LEU A 9 -10.53 -17.79 28.72
C LEU A 9 -11.22 -16.53 28.17
N LEU A 10 -11.76 -15.67 29.04
CA LEU A 10 -12.39 -14.40 28.64
C LEU A 10 -11.36 -13.30 28.32
N ILE A 11 -10.15 -13.38 28.90
CA ILE A 11 -9.04 -12.46 28.60
C ILE A 11 -8.28 -12.90 27.33
N ILE A 12 -8.16 -14.21 27.09
CA ILE A 12 -7.54 -14.74 25.86
C ILE A 12 -8.43 -14.52 24.63
N SER A 13 -9.76 -14.47 24.79
CA SER A 13 -10.69 -14.15 23.68
C SER A 13 -10.71 -12.67 23.28
N ILE A 14 -10.25 -11.76 24.14
CA ILE A 14 -10.09 -10.33 23.81
C ILE A 14 -8.75 -10.06 23.11
N PHE A 15 -7.73 -10.88 23.34
CA PHE A 15 -6.41 -10.74 22.69
C PHE A 15 -6.30 -11.41 21.30
N MET A 16 -7.24 -12.27 20.92
CA MET A 16 -7.26 -12.91 19.60
C MET A 16 -8.07 -12.15 18.54
N MET A 17 -8.58 -10.95 18.87
CA MET A 17 -9.23 -10.01 17.92
C MET A 17 -8.33 -8.83 17.51
N SER A 18 -7.01 -8.93 17.70
CA SER A 18 -6.06 -7.87 17.34
C SER A 18 -4.83 -8.44 16.61
N CYS A 19 -5.06 -9.18 15.53
CA CYS A 19 -4.06 -9.50 14.51
C CYS A 19 -4.78 -9.74 13.17
N GLY A 20 -4.72 -8.78 12.26
CA GLY A 20 -5.30 -8.88 10.91
C GLY A 20 -5.80 -7.52 10.42
N GLY A 21 -4.96 -6.83 9.65
CA GLY A 21 -5.18 -5.46 9.19
C GLY A 21 -6.24 -5.31 8.09
N HIS A 22 -6.65 -4.04 7.94
CA HIS A 22 -7.51 -3.45 6.91
C HIS A 22 -9.00 -3.83 6.96
N PHE A 23 -9.80 -3.05 7.70
CA PHE A 23 -10.82 -2.13 7.18
C PHE A 23 -11.59 -1.54 8.39
N PHE A 24 -11.09 -0.42 8.92
CA PHE A 24 -11.90 0.50 9.71
C PHE A 24 -11.79 1.85 9.00
N ASN A 25 -12.85 2.29 8.34
CA ASN A 25 -12.94 3.65 7.81
C ASN A 25 -13.53 4.53 8.93
N PRO A 26 -12.73 5.36 9.63
CA PRO A 26 -13.20 6.08 10.82
C PRO A 26 -14.06 7.31 10.49
N ARG A 27 -14.39 7.54 9.21
CA ARG A 27 -15.14 8.72 8.74
C ARG A 27 -16.48 8.97 9.46
N TYR A 28 -17.03 7.99 10.17
CA TYR A 28 -18.34 8.11 10.82
C TYR A 28 -18.37 8.34 12.33
N TYR A 29 -17.24 8.26 13.06
CA TYR A 29 -17.26 8.37 14.53
C TYR A 29 -16.40 9.47 15.16
N TYR A 30 -15.54 10.15 14.40
CA TYR A 30 -14.70 11.24 14.93
C TYR A 30 -15.28 12.63 14.70
N ASN A 31 -16.57 12.80 14.97
CA ASN A 31 -17.13 14.13 15.15
C ASN A 31 -17.82 14.24 16.51
N LYS A 32 -17.17 15.02 17.39
CA LYS A 32 -17.55 15.41 18.75
C LYS A 32 -17.53 14.33 19.84
N SER A 33 -16.43 14.29 20.58
CA SER A 33 -16.51 14.19 22.04
C SER A 33 -15.54 15.16 22.69
N SER A 34 -16.09 16.25 23.19
CA SER A 34 -15.44 17.19 24.09
C SER A 34 -15.30 16.56 25.48
N SER A 35 -14.07 16.32 25.95
CA SER A 35 -13.77 16.28 27.39
C SER A 35 -12.28 16.44 27.65
N SER A 36 -12.00 17.36 28.57
CA SER A 36 -10.74 17.97 28.94
C SER A 36 -9.75 17.09 29.72
N SER A 37 -8.48 17.50 29.58
CA SER A 37 -7.31 17.34 30.47
C SER A 37 -6.51 16.03 30.48
N SER A 38 -5.65 15.88 29.48
CA SER A 38 -4.21 15.52 29.58
C SER A 38 -3.65 15.58 28.16
N GLY A 39 -2.54 16.32 27.94
CA GLY A 39 -1.93 16.67 26.64
C GLY A 39 -2.48 15.96 25.40
N GLU A 40 -3.21 16.68 24.55
CA GLU A 40 -3.76 16.16 23.31
C GLU A 40 -2.64 15.56 22.45
N ALA A 41 -2.85 14.34 21.95
CA ALA A 41 -1.97 13.73 20.98
C ALA A 41 -1.84 14.66 19.76
N PRO A 42 -0.67 14.74 19.12
CA PRO A 42 -0.50 15.58 17.94
C PRO A 42 -1.55 15.21 16.88
N ASP A 43 -2.17 16.22 16.28
CA ASP A 43 -3.06 15.98 15.14
C ASP A 43 -2.21 15.45 13.98
N THR A 44 -2.36 14.17 13.68
CA THR A 44 -1.64 13.49 12.60
C THR A 44 -2.47 13.41 11.31
N GLY A 45 -3.71 13.91 11.30
CA GLY A 45 -4.58 13.85 10.14
C GLY A 45 -4.01 14.65 8.96
N PRO A 46 -4.04 14.09 7.74
CA PRO A 46 -3.62 14.83 6.56
C PRO A 46 -4.67 15.86 6.18
N GLU A 47 -4.24 17.06 5.75
CA GLU A 47 -5.16 18.10 5.27
C GLU A 47 -5.85 17.68 3.96
N LYS A 48 -5.14 16.90 3.13
CA LYS A 48 -5.60 16.35 1.86
C LYS A 48 -4.98 14.95 1.68
N LEU A 49 -5.73 14.02 1.09
CA LEU A 49 -5.17 12.75 0.64
C LEU A 49 -4.19 13.01 -0.54
N PRO A 50 -3.13 12.21 -0.67
CA PRO A 50 -2.18 12.34 -1.76
C PRO A 50 -2.89 12.12 -3.09
N ASP A 51 -2.50 12.89 -4.10
CA ASP A 51 -2.94 12.65 -5.47
C ASP A 51 -2.20 11.42 -6.02
N ASP A 52 -2.88 10.60 -6.83
CA ASP A 52 -2.24 9.49 -7.53
C ASP A 52 -1.17 10.03 -8.50
N VAL A 53 0.02 9.41 -8.46
CA VAL A 53 1.12 9.75 -9.35
C VAL A 53 1.31 8.60 -10.34
N PRO A 54 1.28 8.87 -11.66
CA PRO A 54 1.60 7.87 -12.68
C PRO A 54 2.94 7.20 -12.40
N ALA A 55 3.04 5.90 -12.68
CA ALA A 55 4.24 5.14 -12.29
C ALA A 55 5.54 5.65 -12.93
N ASP A 56 5.44 6.33 -14.07
CA ASP A 56 6.53 6.94 -14.81
C ASP A 56 6.94 8.32 -14.29
N GLU A 57 6.12 8.91 -13.41
CA GLU A 57 6.36 10.19 -12.75
C GLU A 57 6.73 9.99 -11.28
N ASP A 58 6.53 8.77 -10.76
CA ASP A 58 6.75 8.39 -9.38
C ASP A 58 8.22 8.00 -9.15
N PRO A 59 9.03 8.83 -8.45
CA PRO A 59 10.45 8.57 -8.25
C PRO A 59 10.74 7.29 -7.45
N PHE A 60 9.75 6.77 -6.71
CA PHE A 60 9.84 5.48 -6.01
C PHE A 60 9.74 4.27 -6.92
N LYS A 61 9.25 4.45 -8.15
CA LYS A 61 9.05 3.40 -9.14
C LYS A 61 10.06 3.46 -10.29
N LEU A 62 10.94 4.45 -10.33
CA LEU A 62 11.97 4.54 -11.36
C LEU A 62 13.07 3.48 -11.16
N PRO A 63 13.73 3.02 -12.24
CA PRO A 63 14.85 2.10 -12.18
C PRO A 63 16.14 2.82 -11.79
N GLU A 64 16.11 3.50 -10.66
CA GLU A 64 17.26 4.19 -10.08
C GLU A 64 17.87 3.33 -8.98
N ASP A 65 19.20 3.34 -8.90
CA ASP A 65 19.93 2.49 -7.94
C ASP A 65 19.51 2.77 -6.49
N TYR A 66 19.14 4.01 -6.16
CA TYR A 66 18.68 4.38 -4.82
C TYR A 66 17.34 3.75 -4.41
N ASN A 67 16.62 3.09 -5.33
CA ASN A 67 15.43 2.29 -5.05
C ASN A 67 15.75 0.80 -4.79
N ASP A 68 17.03 0.39 -4.84
CA ASP A 68 17.47 -0.94 -4.44
C ASP A 68 17.70 -1.01 -2.91
N PRO A 69 17.12 -2.00 -2.18
CA PRO A 69 17.41 -2.19 -0.76
C PRO A 69 18.89 -2.42 -0.45
N ASN A 70 19.70 -2.84 -1.42
CA ASN A 70 21.13 -3.08 -1.28
C ASN A 70 22.00 -1.92 -1.78
N TYR A 71 21.40 -0.79 -2.19
CA TYR A 71 22.15 0.38 -2.64
C TYR A 71 23.15 0.85 -1.60
N GLN A 72 24.44 0.96 -1.98
CA GLN A 72 25.62 1.21 -1.13
C GLN A 72 25.88 0.10 -0.08
N PHE A 73 24.86 -0.30 0.68
CA PHE A 73 24.88 -1.40 1.64
C PHE A 73 23.45 -1.90 1.92
N PRO A 74 23.29 -3.13 2.46
CA PRO A 74 21.98 -3.71 2.74
C PRO A 74 21.13 -2.90 3.73
N ALA A 75 19.87 -2.64 3.36
CA ALA A 75 18.86 -2.00 4.21
C ALA A 75 18.61 -2.77 5.52
N GLU A 76 18.81 -4.08 5.51
CA GLU A 76 18.71 -4.98 6.66
C GLU A 76 19.59 -4.55 7.84
N ASN A 77 20.70 -3.83 7.61
CA ASN A 77 21.57 -3.32 8.66
C ASN A 77 20.82 -2.41 9.66
N PHE A 78 19.82 -1.65 9.19
CA PHE A 78 19.02 -0.77 10.05
C PHE A 78 18.10 -1.52 11.02
N LYS A 79 17.89 -2.83 10.84
CA LYS A 79 17.09 -3.62 11.79
C LYS A 79 17.81 -3.80 13.12
N SER A 80 19.14 -4.02 13.09
CA SER A 80 19.95 -4.26 14.30
C SER A 80 20.68 -3.03 14.80
N TRP A 81 20.98 -2.05 13.94
CA TRP A 81 21.66 -0.83 14.36
C TRP A 81 20.84 -0.03 15.37
N LEU A 82 21.47 0.29 16.49
CA LEU A 82 20.97 1.24 17.47
C LEU A 82 21.37 2.66 17.05
N PHE A 83 20.59 3.64 17.51
CA PHE A 83 20.73 5.03 17.11
C PHE A 83 21.06 5.92 18.31
N LYS A 84 22.07 6.78 18.19
CA LYS A 84 22.42 7.77 19.21
C LYS A 84 22.33 9.20 18.65
N ALA A 85 21.95 10.13 19.53
CA ALA A 85 21.82 11.54 19.22
C ALA A 85 22.40 12.40 20.35
N SER A 86 23.30 13.31 20.01
CA SER A 86 23.88 14.30 20.93
C SER A 86 23.80 15.69 20.32
N PHE A 87 24.00 16.74 21.10
CA PHE A 87 23.79 18.12 20.66
C PHE A 87 25.03 18.96 20.94
N GLN A 88 25.52 19.65 19.91
CA GLN A 88 26.67 20.54 20.00
C GLN A 88 26.33 21.86 20.69
N GLY A 89 27.35 22.70 20.93
CA GLY A 89 27.18 23.98 21.63
C GLY A 89 26.33 24.98 20.87
N ASP A 90 26.39 24.93 19.54
CA ASP A 90 25.53 25.65 18.58
C ASP A 90 24.16 24.96 18.37
N LYS A 91 23.86 23.96 19.20
CA LYS A 91 22.64 23.13 19.19
C LYS A 91 22.53 22.16 18.01
N LEU A 92 23.49 22.14 17.09
CA LEU A 92 23.49 21.22 15.96
C LEU A 92 23.46 19.77 16.47
N PRO A 93 22.48 18.94 16.05
CA PRO A 93 22.46 17.55 16.45
C PRO A 93 23.53 16.74 15.72
N ILE A 94 24.12 15.80 16.45
CA ILE A 94 25.05 14.79 15.96
C ILE A 94 24.37 13.44 16.08
N TYR A 95 24.38 12.69 14.99
CA TYR A 95 23.75 11.38 14.90
C TYR A 95 24.78 10.30 14.62
N ASN A 96 24.49 9.07 15.04
CA ASN A 96 25.28 7.91 14.65
C ASN A 96 24.50 6.62 14.85
N PHE A 97 24.72 5.65 13.97
CA PHE A 97 24.28 4.28 14.12
C PHE A 97 25.42 3.40 14.65
N PHE A 98 25.09 2.41 15.45
CA PHE A 98 26.09 1.50 16.01
C PHE A 98 25.50 0.13 16.30
N ASN A 99 26.36 -0.89 16.37
CA ASN A 99 26.01 -2.20 16.88
C ASN A 99 26.31 -2.29 18.37
N ASP A 100 25.44 -2.96 19.12
CA ASP A 100 25.67 -3.30 20.52
C ASP A 100 25.17 -4.72 20.77
N ASN A 101 26.01 -5.57 21.37
CA ASN A 101 25.65 -6.96 21.66
C ASN A 101 24.89 -7.10 22.99
N THR A 102 24.70 -6.00 23.73
CA THR A 102 24.05 -5.97 25.04
C THR A 102 22.66 -5.32 25.03
N ARG A 103 22.32 -4.62 23.95
CA ARG A 103 21.06 -3.88 23.80
C ARG A 103 20.43 -4.21 22.45
N SER A 104 19.11 -4.15 22.38
CA SER A 104 18.37 -4.39 21.14
C SER A 104 17.09 -3.56 21.15
N TRP A 105 16.51 -3.36 19.99
CA TRP A 105 15.19 -2.75 19.87
C TRP A 105 14.15 -3.64 20.57
N ILE A 106 13.33 -3.03 21.43
CA ILE A 106 12.25 -3.65 22.18
C ILE A 106 10.94 -3.25 21.49
N PRO A 107 10.14 -4.21 20.99
CA PRO A 107 8.86 -3.92 20.34
C PRO A 107 7.77 -3.58 21.36
N GLY A 108 6.70 -2.93 20.90
CA GLY A 108 5.49 -2.69 21.69
C GLY A 108 5.61 -1.56 22.74
N GLY A 109 6.61 -0.69 22.60
CA GLY A 109 6.70 0.54 23.38
C GLY A 109 5.83 1.65 22.82
N SER A 110 5.83 2.79 23.52
CA SER A 110 5.25 4.03 23.02
C SER A 110 6.05 5.22 23.51
N ASP A 111 6.05 6.29 22.73
CA ASP A 111 6.69 7.54 23.11
C ASP A 111 5.87 8.34 24.14
N TRP A 112 6.34 9.53 24.48
CA TRP A 112 5.66 10.41 25.45
C TRP A 112 4.31 10.97 24.98
N ASN A 113 3.97 10.77 23.71
CA ASN A 113 2.67 11.12 23.11
C ASN A 113 1.79 9.86 22.91
N ASN A 114 2.18 8.72 23.46
CA ASN A 114 1.53 7.41 23.31
C ASN A 114 1.51 6.89 21.86
N ILE A 115 2.51 7.26 21.06
CA ILE A 115 2.65 6.77 19.68
C ILE A 115 3.43 5.44 19.71
N PRO A 116 2.89 4.35 19.15
CA PRO A 116 3.58 3.06 19.13
C PRO A 116 4.93 3.12 18.44
N ALA A 117 5.96 2.56 19.08
CA ALA A 117 7.32 2.53 18.56
C ALA A 117 8.11 1.32 19.09
N GLU A 118 9.18 0.97 18.39
CA GLU A 118 10.27 0.23 19.01
C GLU A 118 11.11 1.19 19.84
N TYR A 119 11.70 0.71 20.93
CA TYR A 119 12.58 1.55 21.76
C TYR A 119 13.74 0.76 22.34
N TYR A 120 14.76 1.47 22.83
CA TYR A 120 15.73 0.88 23.74
C TYR A 120 16.18 1.92 24.78
N ASP A 121 16.65 1.43 25.92
CA ASP A 121 17.19 2.29 26.99
C ASP A 121 18.67 2.61 26.71
N GLY A 122 18.97 3.90 26.56
CA GLY A 122 20.31 4.44 26.42
C GLY A 122 21.09 4.33 27.72
N LYS A 123 22.43 4.24 27.62
CA LYS A 123 23.30 4.29 28.80
C LYS A 123 23.48 5.74 29.22
N ASP A 124 23.37 6.01 30.51
CA ASP A 124 23.56 7.35 31.07
C ASP A 124 24.92 7.93 30.64
N GLY A 125 24.89 9.14 30.09
CA GLY A 125 26.09 9.86 29.64
C GLY A 125 26.69 9.40 28.30
N GLU A 126 26.14 8.36 27.65
CA GLU A 126 26.54 7.96 26.29
C GLU A 126 26.15 9.02 25.24
N ASN A 127 25.05 9.72 25.51
CA ASN A 127 24.55 10.85 24.74
C ASN A 127 24.71 12.11 25.59
N TYR A 128 24.92 13.26 24.95
CA TYR A 128 25.20 14.50 25.67
C TYR A 128 24.65 15.75 24.98
N VAL A 129 24.56 16.83 25.75
CA VAL A 129 24.30 18.19 25.28
C VAL A 129 25.48 19.07 25.68
N VAL A 130 25.97 19.87 24.74
CA VAL A 130 26.94 20.93 25.04
C VAL A 130 26.20 22.24 25.25
N SER A 131 26.48 22.90 26.38
CA SER A 131 25.85 24.15 26.80
C SER A 131 26.92 25.08 27.36
N GLY A 132 27.34 26.07 26.57
CA GLY A 132 28.50 26.91 26.91
C GLY A 132 29.77 26.06 27.12
N PRO A 133 30.49 26.20 28.24
CA PRO A 133 31.70 25.42 28.52
C PRO A 133 31.42 24.00 29.06
N LEU A 134 30.15 23.61 29.25
CA LEU A 134 29.77 22.36 29.88
C LEU A 134 29.32 21.32 28.87
N THR A 135 29.76 20.08 29.05
CA THR A 135 29.19 18.88 28.40
C THR A 135 28.38 18.12 29.44
N ILE A 136 27.08 17.99 29.20
CA ILE A 136 26.14 17.38 30.14
C ILE A 136 25.65 16.07 29.54
N GLY A 137 25.87 14.96 30.26
CA GLY A 137 25.36 13.66 29.87
C GLY A 137 23.84 13.59 30.00
N ILE A 138 23.19 13.02 28.99
CA ILE A 138 21.75 12.74 29.02
C ILE A 138 21.54 11.45 29.83
N THR A 139 20.66 11.51 30.83
CA THR A 139 20.28 10.38 31.68
C THR A 139 18.85 9.94 31.44
N GLU A 140 18.51 8.73 31.87
CA GLU A 140 17.17 8.13 31.66
C GLU A 140 16.74 8.13 30.18
N LEU A 141 17.72 8.00 29.26
CA LEU A 141 17.48 8.13 27.84
C LEU A 141 16.71 6.93 27.31
N LYS A 142 15.62 7.20 26.62
CA LYS A 142 14.94 6.28 25.71
C LYS A 142 15.08 6.79 24.29
N VAL A 143 15.49 5.90 23.40
CA VAL A 143 15.51 6.16 21.96
C VAL A 143 14.39 5.37 21.32
N TYR A 144 13.62 6.01 20.46
CA TYR A 144 12.49 5.42 19.75
C TYR A 144 12.79 5.32 18.26
N LYS A 145 12.34 4.22 17.65
CA LYS A 145 12.34 3.97 16.21
C LYS A 145 10.93 3.63 15.77
N TYR A 146 10.45 4.37 14.77
CA TYR A 146 9.16 4.14 14.12
C TYR A 146 9.46 3.61 12.72
N ALA A 147 9.32 2.29 12.53
CA ALA A 147 9.49 1.66 11.24
C ALA A 147 8.22 1.87 10.40
N ALA A 148 8.38 2.38 9.18
CA ALA A 148 7.30 2.61 8.23
C ALA A 148 6.13 3.48 8.73
N ASN A 149 6.36 4.29 9.76
CA ASN A 149 5.31 5.09 10.38
C ASN A 149 5.87 6.45 10.82
N ASN A 150 5.45 7.53 10.15
CA ASN A 150 5.78 8.88 10.58
C ASN A 150 4.98 9.20 11.87
N PRO A 151 5.64 9.46 13.02
CA PRO A 151 4.92 9.71 14.27
C PRO A 151 4.16 11.05 14.29
N LEU A 152 4.43 11.95 13.34
CA LEU A 152 3.76 13.26 13.27
C LEU A 152 2.66 13.33 12.20
N TYR A 153 2.59 12.36 11.29
CA TYR A 153 1.69 12.41 10.13
C TYR A 153 1.15 11.03 9.76
N SER A 154 -0.15 10.94 9.51
CA SER A 154 -0.83 9.69 9.17
C SER A 154 -0.30 9.09 7.88
N SER A 155 -0.19 7.76 7.84
CA SER A 155 0.14 7.01 6.62
C SER A 155 -0.85 7.26 5.47
N LEU A 156 -2.09 7.68 5.76
CA LEU A 156 -3.09 8.07 4.77
C LEU A 156 -2.67 9.31 3.95
N GLY A 157 -1.71 10.09 4.44
CA GLY A 157 -1.15 11.25 3.74
C GLY A 157 -0.10 10.89 2.69
N TYR A 158 0.26 9.61 2.54
CA TYR A 158 1.25 9.13 1.58
C TYR A 158 0.67 8.06 0.66
N LEU A 159 1.18 7.96 -0.57
CA LEU A 159 0.83 6.86 -1.45
C LEU A 159 1.29 5.51 -0.84
N PRO A 160 0.56 4.40 -1.11
CA PRO A 160 0.89 3.08 -0.59
C PRO A 160 2.35 2.67 -0.87
N GLY A 161 2.98 2.03 0.12
CA GLY A 161 4.36 1.52 0.02
C GLY A 161 5.47 2.55 0.20
N ARG A 162 5.18 3.86 0.15
CA ARG A 162 6.22 4.90 0.30
C ARG A 162 6.89 4.87 1.68
N MET A 163 6.12 4.62 2.72
CA MET A 163 6.63 4.64 4.10
C MET A 163 7.48 3.41 4.44
N ASP A 164 7.30 2.27 3.75
CA ASP A 164 7.89 0.97 4.10
C ASP A 164 9.43 0.98 4.22
N ARG A 165 10.08 1.93 3.54
CA ARG A 165 11.54 2.10 3.53
C ARG A 165 12.07 3.12 4.54
N PHE A 166 11.23 3.84 5.26
CA PHE A 166 11.65 4.88 6.20
C PHE A 166 11.63 4.41 7.66
N ASN A 167 12.69 4.77 8.38
CA ASN A 167 12.75 4.70 9.84
C ASN A 167 12.81 6.12 10.42
N PHE A 168 11.90 6.45 11.32
CA PHE A 168 11.89 7.72 12.04
C PHE A 168 12.48 7.54 13.43
N TYR A 169 13.22 8.53 13.91
CA TYR A 169 13.91 8.47 15.21
C TYR A 169 13.54 9.63 16.12
N ALA A 170 13.35 9.30 17.39
CA ALA A 170 13.06 10.26 18.45
C ALA A 170 13.77 9.89 19.76
N ILE A 171 13.91 10.84 20.68
CA ILE A 171 14.50 10.61 22.00
C ILE A 171 13.66 11.23 23.11
N ASN A 172 13.66 10.57 24.27
CA ASN A 172 13.18 11.08 25.54
C ASN A 172 14.25 10.88 26.61
N GLY A 173 14.80 11.94 27.17
CA GLY A 173 15.80 11.82 28.22
C GLY A 173 15.97 13.11 29.00
N LYS A 174 16.75 13.08 30.08
CA LYS A 174 17.00 14.24 30.93
C LYS A 174 18.40 14.78 30.68
N ALA A 175 18.49 16.04 30.25
CA ALA A 175 19.77 16.74 30.23
C ALA A 175 20.11 17.31 31.61
N THR A 176 19.11 17.76 32.37
CA THR A 176 19.27 18.18 33.77
C THR A 176 18.03 17.80 34.56
N SER A 177 18.02 18.01 35.89
CA SER A 177 16.83 17.81 36.71
C SER A 177 15.64 18.68 36.30
N ALA A 178 15.89 19.80 35.59
CA ALA A 178 14.88 20.73 35.11
C ALA A 178 14.62 20.64 33.59
N ALA A 179 15.31 19.76 32.87
CA ALA A 179 15.30 19.74 31.41
C ALA A 179 15.08 18.33 30.84
N THR A 180 13.89 18.08 30.32
CA THR A 180 13.57 16.85 29.59
C THR A 180 13.61 17.12 28.10
N LEU A 181 14.43 16.37 27.38
CA LEU A 181 14.56 16.41 25.93
C LEU A 181 13.56 15.43 25.32
N LYS A 182 12.52 15.95 24.69
CA LYS A 182 11.48 15.19 23.98
C LYS A 182 11.54 15.57 22.51
N GLN A 183 12.47 14.97 21.77
CA GLN A 183 12.81 15.41 20.42
C GLN A 183 12.39 14.39 19.37
N TYR A 184 11.63 14.81 18.37
CA TYR A 184 11.61 14.15 17.06
C TYR A 184 12.81 14.64 16.26
N LEU A 185 13.59 13.72 15.69
CA LEU A 185 14.93 14.03 15.16
C LEU A 185 14.96 13.96 13.63
N ILE A 186 15.02 12.74 13.08
CA ILE A 186 15.25 12.52 11.65
C ILE A 186 14.46 11.33 11.14
N ALA A 187 14.15 11.37 9.85
CA ALA A 187 13.71 10.22 9.06
C ALA A 187 14.88 9.72 8.22
N VAL A 188 15.10 8.42 8.19
CA VAL A 188 16.16 7.78 7.40
C VAL A 188 15.51 6.85 6.40
N ASP A 189 15.81 7.07 5.13
CA ASP A 189 15.47 6.10 4.10
C ASP A 189 16.50 4.98 4.08
N THR A 190 16.05 3.76 4.39
CA THR A 190 16.90 2.57 4.48
C THR A 190 17.45 2.10 3.13
N TYR A 191 16.90 2.59 2.02
CA TYR A 191 17.31 2.21 0.66
C TYR A 191 18.30 3.24 0.09
N SER A 192 17.92 4.52 -0.08
CA SER A 192 18.84 5.55 -0.60
C SER A 192 19.92 5.98 0.40
N LYS A 193 19.71 5.66 1.69
CA LYS A 193 20.55 6.03 2.82
C LYS A 193 20.50 7.53 3.17
N PHE A 194 19.63 8.30 2.52
CA PHE A 194 19.41 9.70 2.82
C PHE A 194 18.66 9.92 4.14
N ILE A 195 18.89 11.09 4.70
CA ILE A 195 18.30 11.57 5.94
C ILE A 195 17.47 12.81 5.63
N PHE A 196 16.27 12.87 6.20
CA PHE A 196 15.32 13.95 6.01
C PHE A 196 14.84 14.49 7.36
N ALA A 197 14.52 15.78 7.39
CA ALA A 197 13.77 16.38 8.50
C ALA A 197 12.28 16.18 8.23
N PHE A 198 11.53 15.71 9.24
CA PHE A 198 10.09 15.41 9.10
C PHE A 198 9.21 16.16 10.11
N GLY A 199 9.81 16.81 11.10
CA GLY A 199 9.11 17.58 12.14
C GLY A 199 9.48 19.06 12.09
N ALA A 200 8.48 19.91 11.98
CA ALA A 200 8.58 21.35 12.19
C ALA A 200 8.55 21.66 13.69
N ILE A 201 9.46 22.53 14.16
CA ILE A 201 9.47 22.97 15.57
C ILE A 201 8.40 24.05 15.76
N THR A 202 7.39 23.77 16.59
CA THR A 202 6.26 24.68 16.84
C THR A 202 6.24 25.30 18.22
N GLY A 203 7.04 24.76 19.14
CA GLY A 203 7.13 25.25 20.52
C GLY A 203 8.51 25.00 21.12
N THR A 204 8.93 25.89 22.01
CA THR A 204 10.21 25.82 22.72
C THR A 204 10.02 26.15 24.18
N GLU A 205 10.90 25.62 25.02
CA GLU A 205 11.02 26.00 26.44
C GLU A 205 12.42 26.55 26.72
N SER A 206 12.52 27.49 27.66
CA SER A 206 13.80 28.03 28.11
C SER A 206 14.34 27.23 29.29
N VAL A 207 15.52 26.63 29.09
CA VAL A 207 16.25 25.87 30.10
C VAL A 207 17.64 26.47 30.23
N LEU A 208 18.00 26.96 31.42
CA LEU A 208 19.32 27.53 31.70
C LEU A 208 19.75 28.64 30.70
N GLY A 209 18.79 29.40 30.16
CA GLY A 209 19.02 30.47 29.19
C GLY A 209 18.98 30.03 27.72
N ASP A 210 19.02 28.72 27.45
CA ASP A 210 18.89 28.17 26.11
C ASP A 210 17.44 27.82 25.78
N LYS A 211 17.01 28.11 24.56
CA LYS A 211 15.72 27.62 24.04
C LYS A 211 15.89 26.23 23.48
N ILE A 212 15.08 25.30 23.96
CA ILE A 212 15.06 23.91 23.52
C ILE A 212 13.70 23.65 22.86
N PRO A 213 13.66 23.03 21.67
CA PRO A 213 12.40 22.59 21.08
C PRO A 213 11.65 21.64 22.01
N THR A 214 10.32 21.76 22.09
CA THR A 214 9.47 20.91 22.95
C THR A 214 8.18 20.48 22.28
N GLN A 215 7.79 21.12 21.18
CA GLN A 215 6.61 20.77 20.39
C GLN A 215 6.98 20.69 18.92
N PHE A 216 6.38 19.70 18.26
CA PHE A 216 6.65 19.38 16.87
C PHE A 216 5.35 19.07 16.15
N GLU A 217 5.27 19.48 14.90
CA GLU A 217 4.21 19.10 13.97
C GLU A 217 4.82 18.53 12.69
N ALA A 218 4.02 17.78 11.93
CA ALA A 218 4.43 17.25 10.64
C ALA A 218 4.84 18.36 9.68
N ILE A 219 5.98 18.21 9.00
CA ILE A 219 6.44 19.19 8.01
C ILE A 219 5.43 19.42 6.89
N GLU A 220 4.62 18.42 6.57
CA GLU A 220 3.55 18.45 5.57
C GLU A 220 2.49 19.54 5.87
N LYS A 221 2.39 19.99 7.12
CA LYS A 221 1.46 21.06 7.54
C LYS A 221 2.08 22.46 7.44
N HIS A 222 3.37 22.54 7.11
CA HIS A 222 4.17 23.76 7.12
C HIS A 222 4.87 24.01 5.77
N GLY A 223 5.30 25.25 5.54
CA GLY A 223 6.02 25.63 4.32
C GLY A 223 5.25 25.30 3.04
N ASP A 224 5.94 24.65 2.09
CA ASP A 224 5.39 24.24 0.78
C ASP A 224 4.38 23.08 0.84
N LYS A 225 4.11 22.53 2.04
CA LYS A 225 3.12 21.45 2.26
C LYS A 225 3.32 20.20 1.39
N LYS A 226 4.58 19.86 1.14
CA LYS A 226 4.99 18.64 0.44
C LYS A 226 5.43 17.57 1.42
N ALA A 227 5.50 16.31 0.95
CA ALA A 227 5.97 15.22 1.79
C ALA A 227 7.41 15.45 2.26
N PHE A 228 7.76 15.05 3.49
CA PHE A 228 9.07 15.31 4.09
C PHE A 228 10.25 14.86 3.22
N TYR A 229 10.08 13.77 2.47
CA TYR A 229 11.11 13.21 1.60
C TYR A 229 11.27 13.97 0.28
N GLU A 230 10.40 14.92 -0.05
CA GLU A 230 10.48 15.76 -1.25
C GLU A 230 11.29 17.04 -1.02
N TYR A 231 11.62 17.36 0.24
CA TYR A 231 12.61 18.38 0.57
C TYR A 231 14.03 17.83 0.42
N ASP A 232 15.00 18.73 0.26
CA ASP A 232 16.40 18.34 0.09
C ASP A 232 16.89 17.52 1.29
N PRO A 233 17.60 16.40 1.07
CA PRO A 233 18.16 15.60 2.14
C PRO A 233 19.12 16.43 3.01
N ILE A 234 19.05 16.26 4.32
CA ILE A 234 19.93 16.95 5.27
C ILE A 234 21.27 16.23 5.46
N GLY A 235 21.35 14.98 5.01
CA GLY A 235 22.55 14.14 5.14
C GLY A 235 22.33 12.72 4.64
N TYR A 236 23.27 11.84 4.96
CA TYR A 236 23.22 10.43 4.61
C TYR A 236 23.91 9.55 5.66
N VAL A 237 23.63 8.25 5.62
CA VAL A 237 24.24 7.21 6.47
C VAL A 237 25.27 6.42 5.66
N THR A 238 26.43 6.15 6.24
CA THR A 238 27.48 5.30 5.64
C THR A 238 27.35 3.83 6.07
N ALA A 239 28.03 2.93 5.37
CA ALA A 239 28.00 1.49 5.65
C ALA A 239 28.49 1.08 7.06
N ASN A 240 29.27 1.94 7.72
CA ASN A 240 29.73 1.73 9.10
C ASN A 240 28.83 2.40 10.17
N GLY A 241 27.70 2.98 9.74
CA GLY A 241 26.74 3.64 10.62
C GLY A 241 27.04 5.11 10.94
N ALA A 242 28.09 5.70 10.37
CA ALA A 242 28.33 7.13 10.54
C ALA A 242 27.24 7.94 9.82
N VAL A 243 26.83 9.05 10.43
CA VAL A 243 25.91 10.01 9.82
C VAL A 243 26.69 11.23 9.38
N ILE A 244 26.57 11.58 8.11
CA ILE A 244 27.20 12.76 7.52
C ILE A 244 26.10 13.74 7.14
N LEU A 245 26.10 14.90 7.80
CA LEU A 245 25.19 16.01 7.50
C LEU A 245 25.80 16.93 6.44
N TYR A 246 24.99 17.38 5.49
CA TYR A 246 25.41 18.32 4.47
C TYR A 246 25.62 19.72 5.03
N GLU A 247 26.48 20.49 4.34
CA GLU A 247 26.88 21.82 4.81
C GLU A 247 25.73 22.83 4.83
N HIS A 248 24.82 22.77 3.84
CA HIS A 248 23.64 23.65 3.81
C HIS A 248 22.79 23.47 5.07
N TYR A 249 22.50 22.22 5.45
CA TYR A 249 21.76 21.91 6.67
C TYR A 249 22.46 22.43 7.92
N LYS A 250 23.76 22.20 8.08
CA LYS A 250 24.51 22.64 9.26
C LYS A 250 24.42 24.15 9.44
N LYS A 251 24.59 24.91 8.35
CA LYS A 251 24.50 26.36 8.35
C LYS A 251 23.09 26.82 8.71
N GLU A 252 22.08 26.30 8.05
CA GLU A 252 20.69 26.74 8.26
C GLU A 252 20.14 26.35 9.62
N PHE A 253 20.52 25.17 10.13
CA PHE A 253 20.13 24.75 11.46
C PHE A 253 20.80 25.62 12.54
N THR A 254 22.09 25.90 12.42
CA THR A 254 22.80 26.73 13.41
C THR A 254 22.37 28.20 13.38
N ASP A 255 21.93 28.70 12.23
CA ASP A 255 21.31 30.03 12.09
C ASP A 255 19.93 30.11 12.77
N ALA A 256 19.18 28.99 12.84
CA ALA A 256 17.81 28.95 13.35
C ALA A 256 17.46 27.64 14.11
N PRO A 257 18.17 27.30 15.22
CA PRO A 257 18.10 25.96 15.83
C PRO A 257 16.75 25.62 16.51
N THR A 258 15.87 26.62 16.64
CA THR A 258 14.55 26.49 17.26
C THR A 258 13.38 26.70 16.31
N SER A 259 13.68 26.93 15.02
CA SER A 259 12.68 27.17 13.98
C SER A 259 13.17 26.68 12.62
N TYR A 260 14.11 25.72 12.60
CA TYR A 260 14.63 25.15 11.38
C TYR A 260 13.48 24.52 10.57
N MET A 261 13.54 24.72 9.26
CA MET A 261 12.57 24.20 8.30
C MET A 261 13.33 23.71 7.07
N PRO A 262 13.12 22.46 6.60
CA PRO A 262 13.71 21.98 5.36
C PRO A 262 13.18 22.78 4.15
N LYS A 263 13.98 22.83 3.08
CA LYS A 263 13.71 23.63 1.87
C LYS A 263 14.02 22.84 0.60
N ASP A 264 13.48 23.34 -0.51
CA ASP A 264 13.97 23.06 -1.85
C ASP A 264 14.92 24.19 -2.26
N HIS A 265 16.22 23.93 -2.31
CA HIS A 265 17.19 24.94 -2.70
C HIS A 265 17.25 25.14 -4.22
N ASN A 266 16.44 24.41 -4.99
CA ASN A 266 16.53 24.35 -6.44
C ASN A 266 17.95 24.04 -6.92
N PHE A 267 18.60 23.08 -6.27
CA PHE A 267 19.89 22.58 -6.75
C PHE A 267 19.77 22.07 -8.20
N ASP A 268 20.83 22.21 -8.99
CA ASP A 268 20.82 21.77 -10.40
C ASP A 268 20.93 20.24 -10.55
N LYS A 269 21.39 19.56 -9.49
CA LYS A 269 21.65 18.13 -9.47
C LYS A 269 21.00 17.44 -8.28
N ARG A 270 20.68 16.16 -8.48
CA ARG A 270 20.17 15.27 -7.44
C ARG A 270 21.22 15.06 -6.36
N ALA A 271 20.79 14.86 -5.13
CA ALA A 271 21.67 14.47 -4.04
C ALA A 271 22.34 13.11 -4.30
N GLU A 272 23.56 12.97 -3.81
CA GLU A 272 24.36 11.74 -3.79
C GLU A 272 24.92 11.52 -2.38
N PRO A 273 24.97 10.27 -1.87
CA PRO A 273 25.43 9.97 -0.50
C PRO A 273 26.96 10.08 -0.35
N THR A 274 27.50 11.27 -0.63
CA THR A 274 28.91 11.64 -0.54
C THR A 274 29.03 13.01 0.14
N PRO A 275 30.18 13.39 0.74
CA PRO A 275 30.28 14.64 1.51
C PRO A 275 30.00 15.91 0.68
N THR A 276 30.25 15.89 -0.63
CA THR A 276 30.02 17.01 -1.57
C THR A 276 28.79 16.81 -2.45
N GLY A 277 28.05 15.72 -2.24
CA GLY A 277 26.87 15.33 -3.02
C GLY A 277 25.58 15.98 -2.55
N HIS A 278 25.61 17.19 -1.97
CA HIS A 278 24.37 17.90 -1.71
C HIS A 278 23.64 18.19 -3.03
N GLY A 279 22.32 18.15 -3.00
CA GLY A 279 21.48 18.28 -4.18
C GLY A 279 20.00 18.14 -3.82
N TYR A 280 19.15 18.20 -4.84
CA TYR A 280 17.71 18.05 -4.62
C TYR A 280 17.34 16.61 -4.28
N SER A 281 16.20 16.43 -3.62
CA SER A 281 15.74 15.09 -3.24
C SER A 281 15.60 14.14 -4.43
N PRO A 282 16.06 12.88 -4.34
CA PRO A 282 15.74 11.86 -5.34
C PRO A 282 14.23 11.60 -5.47
N TYR A 283 13.41 12.05 -4.51
CA TYR A 283 11.97 11.88 -4.49
C TYR A 283 11.19 13.11 -4.91
N ARG A 284 11.86 14.15 -5.43
CA ARG A 284 11.16 15.24 -6.10
C ARG A 284 10.35 14.67 -7.27
N PRO A 285 9.04 14.97 -7.39
CA PRO A 285 8.24 14.52 -8.53
C PRO A 285 8.88 14.94 -9.86
N LEU A 286 8.86 14.03 -10.83
CA LEU A 286 9.39 14.33 -12.16
C LEU A 286 8.44 15.26 -12.93
N ASP A 287 8.99 16.21 -13.70
CA ASP A 287 8.17 16.98 -14.65
C ASP A 287 7.83 16.10 -15.86
N ALA A 288 6.56 15.75 -15.96
CA ALA A 288 6.07 14.70 -16.85
C ALA A 288 5.65 15.17 -18.24
N SER A 289 5.68 16.48 -18.48
CA SER A 289 4.95 17.12 -19.58
C SER A 289 5.75 17.28 -20.89
N SER A 290 7.05 16.97 -20.87
CA SER A 290 7.90 17.14 -22.06
C SER A 290 7.50 16.16 -23.17
N THR A 291 7.18 16.73 -24.33
CA THR A 291 7.06 16.01 -25.61
C THR A 291 8.31 16.14 -26.47
N GLU A 292 9.29 16.92 -26.00
CA GLU A 292 10.52 17.17 -26.73
C GLU A 292 11.51 16.01 -26.57
N PRO A 293 12.36 15.76 -27.58
CA PRO A 293 13.41 14.75 -27.48
C PRO A 293 14.37 15.03 -26.30
N ALA A 294 14.70 13.99 -25.55
CA ALA A 294 15.71 14.07 -24.50
C ALA A 294 17.13 14.29 -25.08
N PRO A 295 18.12 14.72 -24.26
CA PRO A 295 19.53 14.69 -24.64
C PRO A 295 19.98 13.29 -25.12
N GLU A 296 20.99 13.23 -25.98
CA GLU A 296 21.46 11.96 -26.59
C GLU A 296 21.85 10.90 -25.55
N GLU A 297 22.45 11.31 -24.43
CA GLU A 297 22.82 10.43 -23.32
C GLU A 297 21.59 9.76 -22.69
N ASP A 298 20.54 10.55 -22.41
CA ASP A 298 19.29 10.04 -21.88
C ASP A 298 18.58 9.10 -22.87
N GLN A 299 18.56 9.47 -24.15
CA GLN A 299 18.02 8.60 -25.18
C GLN A 299 18.77 7.27 -25.25
N LYS A 300 20.10 7.28 -25.12
CA LYS A 300 20.91 6.07 -25.10
C LYS A 300 20.58 5.21 -23.87
N THR A 301 20.48 5.81 -22.69
CA THR A 301 20.11 5.10 -21.46
C THR A 301 18.74 4.43 -21.57
N PHE A 302 17.74 5.12 -22.13
CA PHE A 302 16.43 4.52 -22.36
C PHE A 302 16.54 3.30 -23.29
N LYS A 303 17.26 3.43 -24.42
CA LYS A 303 17.46 2.36 -25.40
C LYS A 303 18.13 1.13 -24.79
N ASP A 304 19.19 1.32 -24.01
CA ASP A 304 19.90 0.22 -23.38
C ASP A 304 18.99 -0.52 -22.39
N ASN A 305 18.27 0.23 -21.56
CA ASN A 305 17.40 -0.33 -20.52
C ASN A 305 16.15 -1.04 -21.08
N ILE A 306 15.47 -0.48 -22.08
CA ILE A 306 14.29 -1.14 -22.68
C ILE A 306 14.68 -2.46 -23.38
N ASN A 307 15.88 -2.53 -23.96
CA ASN A 307 16.38 -3.77 -24.54
C ASN A 307 16.79 -4.78 -23.48
N ALA A 308 17.32 -4.34 -22.33
CA ALA A 308 17.56 -5.22 -21.18
C ALA A 308 16.24 -5.82 -20.66
N VAL A 309 15.18 -5.01 -20.54
CA VAL A 309 13.84 -5.50 -20.18
C VAL A 309 13.33 -6.53 -21.20
N LYS A 310 13.41 -6.24 -22.51
CA LYS A 310 13.04 -7.19 -23.58
C LYS A 310 13.83 -8.50 -23.52
N ALA A 311 15.13 -8.44 -23.20
CA ALA A 311 15.98 -9.62 -23.09
C ALA A 311 15.56 -10.52 -21.92
N ASN A 312 15.08 -9.93 -20.83
CA ASN A 312 14.60 -10.65 -19.65
C ASN A 312 13.14 -11.14 -19.80
N TYR A 313 12.29 -10.39 -20.51
CA TYR A 313 10.86 -10.67 -20.62
C TYR A 313 10.40 -10.51 -22.08
N GLN A 314 9.94 -11.61 -22.69
CA GLN A 314 9.42 -11.59 -24.06
C GLN A 314 7.98 -11.05 -24.14
N GLU A 315 7.18 -11.30 -23.11
CA GLU A 315 5.78 -10.90 -23.00
C GLU A 315 5.47 -10.50 -21.56
N PHE A 316 4.62 -9.48 -21.40
CA PHE A 316 3.91 -9.21 -20.16
C PHE A 316 2.42 -9.50 -20.32
N LYS A 317 1.80 -9.95 -19.22
CA LYS A 317 0.35 -10.13 -19.12
C LYS A 317 -0.21 -9.27 -18.02
N TYR A 318 -1.46 -8.86 -18.19
CA TYR A 318 -2.17 -8.08 -17.19
C TYR A 318 -3.68 -8.38 -17.26
N ARG A 319 -4.33 -8.32 -16.11
CA ARG A 319 -5.79 -8.31 -15.94
C ARG A 319 -6.11 -7.41 -14.76
N ASP A 320 -7.13 -6.58 -14.90
CA ASP A 320 -7.54 -5.68 -13.83
C ASP A 320 -8.33 -6.45 -12.76
N TYR A 321 -7.68 -6.68 -11.64
CA TYR A 321 -8.24 -7.31 -10.44
C TYR A 321 -8.62 -6.29 -9.35
N SER A 322 -8.76 -5.00 -9.66
CA SER A 322 -9.12 -3.98 -8.68
C SER A 322 -10.41 -4.27 -7.91
N GLY A 323 -11.37 -4.96 -8.54
CA GLY A 323 -12.59 -5.45 -7.89
C GLY A 323 -12.41 -6.64 -6.96
N TYR A 324 -11.26 -7.31 -6.97
CA TYR A 324 -10.98 -8.44 -6.08
C TYR A 324 -10.48 -7.94 -4.73
N MET A 325 -11.39 -7.86 -3.76
CA MET A 325 -11.05 -7.45 -2.40
C MET A 325 -10.72 -8.67 -1.54
N VAL A 326 -9.49 -8.76 -1.04
CA VAL A 326 -9.07 -9.77 -0.05
C VAL A 326 -9.05 -9.11 1.32
N ASP A 327 -10.12 -9.28 2.09
CA ASP A 327 -10.23 -8.86 3.51
C ASP A 327 -10.17 -10.08 4.47
N GLY A 328 -9.62 -11.19 3.99
CA GLY A 328 -9.54 -12.45 4.73
C GLY A 328 -10.88 -13.19 4.75
N THR A 329 -11.48 -13.33 5.94
CA THR A 329 -12.78 -14.01 6.11
C THR A 329 -13.94 -13.07 6.42
N SER A 330 -13.66 -11.77 6.43
CA SER A 330 -14.63 -10.71 6.68
C SER A 330 -15.58 -10.51 5.49
N ALA A 331 -16.70 -9.83 5.72
CA ALA A 331 -17.61 -9.46 4.65
C ALA A 331 -17.19 -8.11 4.05
N ILE A 332 -17.26 -8.01 2.72
CA ILE A 332 -16.96 -6.79 1.98
C ILE A 332 -18.04 -5.74 2.20
N ASP A 333 -17.65 -4.46 2.13
CA ASP A 333 -18.60 -3.37 1.95
C ASP A 333 -19.10 -3.34 0.51
N LEU A 334 -20.25 -3.97 0.26
CA LEU A 334 -20.82 -4.09 -1.07
C LEU A 334 -21.21 -2.73 -1.68
N ASN A 335 -21.61 -1.75 -0.86
CA ASN A 335 -21.93 -0.41 -1.37
C ASN A 335 -20.66 0.30 -1.85
N LEU A 336 -19.57 0.19 -1.08
CA LEU A 336 -18.27 0.68 -1.50
C LEU A 336 -17.81 -0.02 -2.79
N TRP A 337 -17.92 -1.35 -2.86
CA TRP A 337 -17.56 -2.12 -4.05
C TRP A 337 -18.35 -1.67 -5.29
N LYS A 338 -19.68 -1.54 -5.17
CA LYS A 338 -20.55 -1.04 -6.24
C LYS A 338 -20.21 0.40 -6.64
N SER A 339 -19.86 1.25 -5.67
CA SER A 339 -19.45 2.63 -5.94
C SER A 339 -18.11 2.74 -6.67
N GLY A 340 -17.23 1.74 -6.53
CA GLY A 340 -15.95 1.65 -7.24
C GLY A 340 -16.07 1.25 -8.70
N ASN A 341 -17.26 0.84 -9.16
CA ASN A 341 -17.54 0.48 -10.55
C ASN A 341 -16.58 -0.57 -11.13
N TYR A 342 -16.22 -1.57 -10.33
CA TYR A 342 -15.24 -2.60 -10.70
C TYR A 342 -15.77 -3.69 -11.64
N GLY A 343 -17.08 -3.71 -11.89
CA GLY A 343 -17.72 -4.75 -12.69
C GLY A 343 -17.15 -4.84 -14.10
N SER A 344 -16.98 -6.06 -14.60
CA SER A 344 -16.46 -6.39 -15.94
C SER A 344 -14.99 -6.05 -16.20
N LEU A 345 -14.27 -5.38 -15.29
CA LEU A 345 -12.87 -4.99 -15.51
C LEU A 345 -11.96 -6.22 -15.68
N SER A 346 -12.25 -7.30 -14.94
CA SER A 346 -11.47 -8.53 -15.01
C SER A 346 -11.81 -9.41 -16.22
N LEU A 347 -12.83 -9.06 -17.02
CA LEU A 347 -13.14 -9.82 -18.24
C LEU A 347 -12.08 -9.66 -19.33
N LYS A 348 -11.31 -8.57 -19.31
CA LYS A 348 -10.28 -8.30 -20.32
C LYS A 348 -8.91 -8.78 -19.85
N SER A 349 -8.26 -9.61 -20.67
CA SER A 349 -6.82 -9.86 -20.56
C SER A 349 -6.06 -8.99 -21.55
N TYR A 350 -4.89 -8.55 -21.11
CA TYR A 350 -3.99 -7.71 -21.87
C TYR A 350 -2.65 -8.44 -22.02
N SER A 351 -2.14 -8.50 -23.24
CA SER A 351 -0.82 -9.05 -23.58
C SER A 351 0.04 -7.99 -24.27
N TYR A 352 1.29 -7.88 -23.83
CA TYR A 352 2.28 -6.93 -24.35
C TYR A 352 3.50 -7.71 -24.80
N THR A 353 3.69 -7.90 -26.10
CA THR A 353 4.84 -8.62 -26.65
C THR A 353 5.84 -7.64 -27.24
N PHE A 354 7.12 -7.80 -26.88
CA PHE A 354 8.18 -7.05 -27.55
C PHE A 354 8.50 -7.66 -28.92
N GLU A 355 8.56 -6.81 -29.94
CA GLU A 355 8.98 -7.17 -31.28
C GLU A 355 10.30 -6.49 -31.65
N ASN A 356 10.88 -6.85 -32.79
CA ASN A 356 12.03 -6.13 -33.31
C ASN A 356 11.60 -4.75 -33.80
N GLY A 357 12.44 -3.74 -33.55
CA GLY A 357 12.18 -2.37 -33.98
C GLY A 357 12.13 -2.28 -35.50
N THR A 358 11.06 -1.67 -36.02
CA THR A 358 10.88 -1.40 -37.46
C THR A 358 10.57 0.08 -37.73
N GLY A 359 10.66 0.92 -36.69
CA GLY A 359 10.31 2.34 -36.71
C GLY A 359 11.48 3.29 -37.01
N THR A 360 11.34 4.55 -36.59
CA THR A 360 12.35 5.61 -36.74
C THR A 360 13.65 5.31 -35.99
N ASP A 361 13.59 4.52 -34.92
CA ASP A 361 14.76 3.96 -34.27
C ASP A 361 14.65 2.44 -34.17
N VAL A 362 15.41 1.75 -35.02
CA VAL A 362 15.45 0.27 -35.10
C VAL A 362 16.02 -0.38 -33.83
N ASN A 363 16.70 0.39 -32.99
CA ASN A 363 17.29 -0.12 -31.74
C ASN A 363 16.30 -0.10 -30.58
N VAL A 364 15.09 0.44 -30.76
CA VAL A 364 14.03 0.39 -29.74
C VAL A 364 12.99 -0.64 -30.17
N PRO A 365 12.59 -1.58 -29.30
CA PRO A 365 11.61 -2.58 -29.67
C PRO A 365 10.22 -1.96 -29.87
N ASN A 366 9.49 -2.49 -30.84
CA ASN A 366 8.05 -2.26 -30.94
C ASN A 366 7.33 -3.06 -29.84
N ILE A 367 6.11 -2.64 -29.48
CA ILE A 367 5.26 -3.35 -28.53
C ILE A 367 3.95 -3.71 -29.23
N ARG A 368 3.70 -5.01 -29.38
CA ARG A 368 2.41 -5.53 -29.80
C ARG A 368 1.51 -5.67 -28.58
N PHE A 369 0.40 -4.94 -28.60
CA PHE A 369 -0.62 -4.89 -27.56
C PHE A 369 -1.86 -5.64 -28.03
N VAL A 370 -2.27 -6.65 -27.27
CA VAL A 370 -3.46 -7.46 -27.56
C VAL A 370 -4.41 -7.39 -26.38
N VAL A 371 -5.70 -7.14 -26.66
CA VAL A 371 -6.79 -7.24 -25.69
C VAL A 371 -7.67 -8.40 -26.10
N GLU A 372 -7.93 -9.31 -25.15
CA GLU A 372 -8.86 -10.42 -25.33
C GLU A 372 -9.97 -10.32 -24.28
N THR A 373 -11.22 -10.41 -24.74
CA THR A 373 -12.37 -10.44 -23.84
C THR A 373 -12.74 -11.89 -23.55
N TYR A 374 -12.83 -12.23 -22.28
CA TYR A 374 -13.16 -13.57 -21.81
C TYR A 374 -14.49 -14.06 -22.41
N ASN A 375 -14.50 -15.31 -22.91
CA ASN A 375 -15.61 -15.95 -23.62
C ASN A 375 -16.16 -15.17 -24.84
N ASN A 376 -15.39 -14.24 -25.41
CA ASN A 376 -15.77 -13.51 -26.62
C ASN A 376 -14.59 -13.38 -27.59
N ALA A 377 -14.33 -14.46 -28.35
CA ALA A 377 -13.25 -14.51 -29.34
C ALA A 377 -13.37 -13.45 -30.46
N GLY A 378 -14.59 -12.94 -30.73
CA GLY A 378 -14.83 -11.90 -31.72
C GLY A 378 -14.45 -10.49 -31.28
N ALA A 379 -14.20 -10.27 -29.98
CA ALA A 379 -13.85 -8.97 -29.39
C ALA A 379 -12.34 -8.82 -29.14
N ARG A 380 -11.51 -9.46 -29.97
CA ARG A 380 -10.05 -9.36 -29.89
C ARG A 380 -9.59 -8.07 -30.57
N GLU A 381 -8.89 -7.22 -29.82
CA GLU A 381 -8.26 -6.02 -30.34
C GLU A 381 -6.74 -6.22 -30.38
N GLU A 382 -6.10 -5.81 -31.47
CA GLU A 382 -4.65 -5.90 -31.63
C GLU A 382 -4.11 -4.60 -32.23
N LYS A 383 -3.06 -4.09 -31.61
CA LYS A 383 -2.35 -2.88 -32.04
C LYS A 383 -0.85 -3.10 -31.90
N THR A 384 -0.07 -2.51 -32.80
CA THR A 384 1.39 -2.47 -32.66
C THR A 384 1.84 -1.03 -32.53
N TYR A 385 2.66 -0.78 -31.52
CA TYR A 385 3.19 0.53 -31.19
C TYR A 385 4.69 0.56 -31.45
N LYS A 386 5.16 1.58 -32.18
CA LYS A 386 6.58 1.85 -32.42
C LYS A 386 7.00 3.14 -31.72
N VAL A 387 8.28 3.29 -31.39
CA VAL A 387 8.77 4.52 -30.75
C VAL A 387 8.58 5.71 -31.70
N LYS A 388 8.05 6.81 -31.17
CA LYS A 388 7.93 8.10 -31.85
C LYS A 388 9.03 9.04 -31.38
N THR A 389 9.17 9.22 -30.07
CA THR A 389 10.22 10.05 -29.47
C THR A 389 10.55 9.55 -28.06
N ILE A 390 11.81 9.71 -27.65
CA ILE A 390 12.27 9.44 -26.28
C ILE A 390 12.36 10.78 -25.58
N THR A 391 11.58 10.97 -24.51
CA THR A 391 11.43 12.26 -23.82
C THR A 391 12.24 12.35 -22.53
N SER A 392 12.73 11.22 -22.01
CA SER A 392 13.73 11.16 -20.95
C SER A 392 14.47 9.82 -20.95
N LYS A 393 15.45 9.64 -20.08
CA LYS A 393 16.11 8.33 -19.85
C LYS A 393 15.17 7.21 -19.38
N TYR A 394 13.93 7.54 -18.97
CA TYR A 394 12.94 6.58 -18.47
C TYR A 394 11.64 6.56 -19.27
N LYS A 395 11.42 7.48 -20.21
CA LYS A 395 10.12 7.70 -20.83
C LYS A 395 10.23 7.90 -22.34
N ALA A 396 9.31 7.28 -23.06
CA ALA A 396 9.17 7.47 -24.49
C ALA A 396 7.69 7.47 -24.90
N ILE A 397 7.40 8.23 -25.94
CA ILE A 397 6.10 8.23 -26.61
C ILE A 397 6.19 7.24 -27.76
N TYR A 398 5.23 6.33 -27.80
CA TYR A 398 5.03 5.39 -28.89
C TYR A 398 3.77 5.77 -29.68
N GLU A 399 3.77 5.48 -30.98
CA GLU A 399 2.63 5.68 -31.87
C GLU A 399 2.19 4.35 -32.49
N ASN A 400 0.88 4.19 -32.66
CA ASN A 400 0.30 3.03 -33.32
C ASN A 400 0.70 3.04 -34.82
N THR A 401 1.17 1.89 -35.31
CA THR A 401 1.62 1.73 -36.70
C THR A 401 0.49 1.91 -37.74
N ALA A 402 -0.75 1.60 -37.37
CA ALA A 402 -1.92 1.73 -38.23
C ALA A 402 -2.59 3.11 -38.11
N ASN A 403 -2.47 3.77 -36.96
CA ASN A 403 -3.02 5.12 -36.72
C ASN A 403 -2.05 5.97 -35.87
N PRO A 404 -1.17 6.77 -36.48
CA PRO A 404 -0.16 7.55 -35.74
C PRO A 404 -0.70 8.59 -34.74
N SER A 405 -2.01 8.91 -34.78
CA SER A 405 -2.65 9.77 -33.78
C SER A 405 -2.96 9.06 -32.47
N ASP A 406 -3.02 7.72 -32.48
CA ASP A 406 -3.15 6.87 -31.31
C ASP A 406 -1.76 6.66 -30.70
N THR A 407 -1.44 7.45 -29.68
CA THR A 407 -0.15 7.40 -28.99
C THR A 407 -0.30 6.86 -27.58
N VAL A 408 0.74 6.18 -27.11
CA VAL A 408 0.84 5.66 -25.74
C VAL A 408 2.18 6.07 -25.13
N ILE A 409 2.19 6.24 -23.81
CA ILE A 409 3.42 6.45 -23.05
C ILE A 409 3.94 5.09 -22.61
N VAL A 410 5.23 4.84 -22.86
CA VAL A 410 5.94 3.68 -22.32
C VAL A 410 7.05 4.20 -21.44
N SER A 411 7.18 3.63 -20.25
CA SER A 411 8.18 4.09 -19.30
C SER A 411 8.85 2.92 -18.59
N LEU A 412 10.12 3.08 -18.28
CA LEU A 412 10.90 2.12 -17.52
C LEU A 412 10.60 2.33 -16.04
N VAL A 413 10.18 1.27 -15.36
CA VAL A 413 9.82 1.27 -13.93
C VAL A 413 10.34 0.02 -13.24
N LYS A 414 10.32 -0.01 -11.91
CA LYS A 414 10.57 -1.19 -11.09
C LYS A 414 9.29 -1.64 -10.41
N VAL A 415 9.00 -2.94 -10.52
CA VAL A 415 7.92 -3.62 -9.78
C VAL A 415 8.55 -4.81 -9.06
N ASN A 416 8.32 -4.97 -7.76
CA ASN A 416 8.91 -6.05 -6.95
C ASN A 416 10.45 -6.15 -7.09
N ASN A 417 11.14 -4.99 -7.12
CA ASN A 417 12.59 -4.85 -7.37
C ASN A 417 13.08 -5.36 -8.74
N LYS A 418 12.19 -5.62 -9.70
CA LYS A 418 12.52 -6.04 -11.06
C LYS A 418 12.26 -4.92 -12.04
N ASP A 419 13.21 -4.68 -12.95
CA ASP A 419 13.04 -3.72 -14.03
C ASP A 419 11.97 -4.21 -15.00
N THR A 420 11.05 -3.33 -15.34
CA THR A 420 9.89 -3.61 -16.20
C THR A 420 9.44 -2.32 -16.88
N ILE A 421 8.26 -2.34 -17.51
CA ILE A 421 7.65 -1.16 -18.11
C ILE A 421 6.31 -0.81 -17.46
N SER A 422 5.98 0.48 -17.52
CA SER A 422 4.62 1.00 -17.46
C SER A 422 4.14 1.25 -18.87
N PHE A 423 2.92 0.81 -19.19
CA PHE A 423 2.25 1.07 -20.46
C PHE A 423 1.02 1.92 -20.21
N ASN A 424 1.06 3.17 -20.65
CA ASN A 424 0.02 4.18 -20.46
C ASN A 424 -0.42 4.33 -18.98
N GLY A 425 0.57 4.35 -18.07
CA GLY A 425 0.35 4.45 -16.63
C GLY A 425 0.20 3.10 -15.91
N THR A 426 -0.08 2.01 -16.62
CA THR A 426 -0.21 0.68 -16.03
C THR A 426 1.15 -0.02 -15.91
N SER A 427 1.67 -0.14 -14.69
CA SER A 427 2.87 -0.94 -14.40
C SER A 427 2.63 -2.42 -14.68
N LEU A 428 3.52 -3.04 -15.47
CA LEU A 428 3.45 -4.45 -15.81
C LEU A 428 4.31 -5.26 -14.85
N ASP A 429 3.69 -6.10 -14.02
CA ASP A 429 4.42 -6.97 -13.10
C ASP A 429 5.02 -8.17 -13.85
N PRO A 430 6.36 -8.36 -13.85
CA PRO A 430 6.99 -9.52 -14.48
C PRO A 430 6.58 -10.87 -13.88
N ASP A 431 6.12 -10.89 -12.63
CA ASP A 431 5.66 -12.10 -11.93
C ASP A 431 4.14 -12.26 -11.99
N PHE A 432 3.45 -11.45 -12.81
CA PHE A 432 2.00 -11.50 -12.91
C PHE A 432 1.49 -12.90 -13.25
N LYS A 433 0.50 -13.35 -12.48
CA LYS A 433 -0.23 -14.58 -12.72
C LYS A 433 -1.66 -14.25 -13.10
N ASP A 434 -2.06 -14.66 -14.30
CA ASP A 434 -3.46 -14.59 -14.71
C ASP A 434 -4.24 -15.75 -14.08
N TYR A 435 -5.18 -15.42 -13.20
CA TYR A 435 -6.11 -16.39 -12.60
C TYR A 435 -7.36 -16.56 -13.47
N GLY A 436 -7.59 -15.70 -14.47
CA GLY A 436 -8.85 -15.51 -15.17
C GLY A 436 -9.78 -14.53 -14.44
N PRO A 437 -10.98 -14.22 -14.97
CA PRO A 437 -11.89 -13.25 -14.36
C PRO A 437 -12.30 -13.60 -12.93
N ILE A 438 -12.65 -12.59 -12.14
CA ILE A 438 -13.21 -12.78 -10.80
C ILE A 438 -14.60 -13.41 -10.88
N PHE A 439 -15.05 -14.02 -9.78
CA PHE A 439 -16.29 -14.79 -9.76
C PHE A 439 -17.51 -14.00 -10.26
N THR A 440 -17.71 -12.77 -9.76
CA THR A 440 -18.85 -11.91 -10.14
C THR A 440 -18.90 -11.66 -11.64
N ASP A 441 -17.75 -11.37 -12.26
CA ASP A 441 -17.64 -11.11 -13.69
C ASP A 441 -18.02 -12.32 -14.54
N ARG A 442 -17.72 -13.55 -14.08
CA ARG A 442 -18.09 -14.80 -14.78
C ARG A 442 -19.60 -15.00 -14.82
N VAL A 443 -20.29 -14.56 -13.76
CA VAL A 443 -21.73 -14.78 -13.57
C VAL A 443 -22.59 -13.56 -13.89
N ILE A 444 -22.02 -12.49 -14.46
CA ILE A 444 -22.78 -11.29 -14.88
C ILE A 444 -23.97 -11.70 -15.75
N GLY A 445 -25.17 -11.36 -15.29
CA GLY A 445 -26.45 -11.64 -15.96
C GLY A 445 -26.74 -13.12 -16.20
N ALA A 446 -25.92 -14.03 -15.66
CA ALA A 446 -25.99 -15.44 -15.98
C ALA A 446 -27.25 -16.08 -15.41
N ARG A 447 -27.81 -17.00 -16.19
CA ARG A 447 -28.94 -17.84 -15.79
C ARG A 447 -28.49 -19.30 -15.80
N PHE A 448 -28.76 -20.01 -14.72
CA PHE A 448 -28.49 -21.44 -14.61
C PHE A 448 -29.78 -22.19 -14.26
N GLU A 449 -30.02 -23.32 -14.91
CA GLU A 449 -31.22 -24.14 -14.69
C GLU A 449 -30.85 -25.60 -14.33
N GLY A 450 -31.53 -26.16 -13.33
CA GLY A 450 -31.31 -27.51 -12.81
C GLY A 450 -32.63 -28.25 -12.52
N THR A 451 -32.57 -29.58 -12.49
CA THR A 451 -33.77 -30.43 -12.39
C THR A 451 -34.22 -30.74 -10.96
N GLY A 452 -33.37 -30.56 -9.95
CA GLY A 452 -33.65 -30.91 -8.56
C GLY A 452 -33.56 -32.42 -8.26
N ASP A 453 -34.31 -32.90 -7.25
CA ASP A 453 -34.42 -34.32 -6.84
C ASP A 453 -35.88 -34.76 -6.59
N SER A 454 -36.09 -35.79 -5.76
CA SER A 454 -37.41 -36.30 -5.41
C SER A 454 -38.30 -35.30 -4.65
N SER A 455 -37.74 -34.25 -4.05
CA SER A 455 -38.47 -33.29 -3.20
C SER A 455 -38.34 -31.83 -3.66
N THR A 456 -37.51 -31.59 -4.69
CA THR A 456 -37.25 -30.26 -5.26
C THR A 456 -37.18 -30.33 -6.77
N ARG A 457 -37.66 -29.30 -7.49
CA ARG A 457 -37.56 -29.23 -8.96
C ARG A 457 -37.54 -27.79 -9.47
N ASN A 458 -37.33 -27.62 -10.77
CA ASN A 458 -37.34 -26.32 -11.46
C ASN A 458 -36.39 -25.30 -10.83
N ILE A 459 -35.15 -25.72 -10.57
CA ILE A 459 -34.14 -24.89 -9.89
C ILE A 459 -33.59 -23.87 -10.89
N VAL A 460 -33.62 -22.60 -10.52
CA VAL A 460 -33.13 -21.49 -11.33
C VAL A 460 -32.26 -20.59 -10.46
N TYR A 461 -31.01 -20.37 -10.89
CA TYR A 461 -30.16 -19.30 -10.38
C TYR A 461 -30.12 -18.18 -11.42
N GLN A 462 -30.58 -16.99 -11.05
CA GLN A 462 -30.58 -15.82 -11.91
C GLN A 462 -29.72 -14.72 -11.29
N PHE A 463 -28.55 -14.47 -11.88
CA PHE A 463 -27.68 -13.36 -11.47
C PHE A 463 -28.16 -12.05 -12.08
N ASN A 464 -27.90 -10.97 -11.36
CA ASN A 464 -28.14 -9.60 -11.80
C ASN A 464 -27.02 -9.11 -12.75
N SER A 465 -27.12 -7.86 -13.21
CA SER A 465 -26.24 -7.28 -14.23
C SER A 465 -24.79 -7.03 -13.80
N ASP A 466 -24.48 -7.06 -12.50
CA ASP A 466 -23.13 -6.90 -11.98
C ASP A 466 -22.59 -8.18 -11.32
N GLY A 467 -23.39 -9.25 -11.33
CA GLY A 467 -23.05 -10.53 -10.73
C GLY A 467 -23.02 -10.51 -9.20
N THR A 468 -23.27 -9.38 -8.53
CA THR A 468 -23.19 -9.28 -7.07
C THR A 468 -24.42 -9.82 -6.36
N GLU A 469 -25.51 -10.08 -7.08
CA GLU A 469 -26.72 -10.64 -6.52
C GLU A 469 -27.24 -11.75 -7.41
N PHE A 470 -27.86 -12.76 -6.81
CA PHE A 470 -28.66 -13.73 -7.54
C PHE A 470 -29.95 -14.05 -6.82
N THR A 471 -30.95 -14.42 -7.61
CA THR A 471 -32.20 -14.98 -7.12
C THR A 471 -32.23 -16.48 -7.41
N LEU A 472 -32.39 -17.27 -6.35
CA LEU A 472 -32.66 -18.71 -6.42
C LEU A 472 -34.15 -18.93 -6.39
N THR A 473 -34.70 -19.57 -7.43
CA THR A 473 -36.09 -20.01 -7.47
C THR A 473 -36.15 -21.52 -7.64
N TYR A 474 -37.01 -22.19 -6.89
CA TYR A 474 -37.26 -23.63 -7.02
C TYR A 474 -38.68 -23.97 -6.57
N GLU A 475 -39.16 -25.15 -6.93
CA GLU A 475 -40.37 -25.76 -6.36
C GLU A 475 -39.97 -26.82 -5.33
N GLU A 476 -40.62 -26.80 -4.16
CA GLU A 476 -40.50 -27.86 -3.17
C GLU A 476 -41.82 -28.57 -2.95
N GLU A 477 -41.71 -29.87 -2.71
CA GLU A 477 -42.80 -30.71 -2.27
C GLU A 477 -43.11 -30.41 -0.80
N TYR A 478 -44.39 -30.22 -0.48
CA TYR A 478 -44.87 -30.06 0.88
C TYR A 478 -46.15 -30.88 1.08
N TRP A 479 -46.33 -31.37 2.30
CA TRP A 479 -47.52 -32.10 2.68
C TRP A 479 -48.62 -31.15 3.11
N GLU A 480 -49.78 -31.26 2.49
CA GLU A 480 -50.97 -30.48 2.85
C GLU A 480 -52.21 -31.36 2.73
N TRP A 481 -53.00 -31.47 3.80
CA TRP A 481 -54.31 -32.15 3.81
C TRP A 481 -54.36 -33.51 3.08
N PHE A 482 -53.48 -34.44 3.47
CA PHE A 482 -53.41 -35.81 2.96
C PHE A 482 -52.85 -36.00 1.52
N GLU A 483 -52.32 -34.94 0.90
CA GLU A 483 -51.64 -35.02 -0.39
C GLU A 483 -50.33 -34.22 -0.41
N TYR A 484 -49.40 -34.63 -1.29
CA TYR A 484 -48.20 -33.87 -1.59
C TYR A 484 -48.50 -32.83 -2.66
N LYS A 485 -48.14 -31.57 -2.39
CA LYS A 485 -48.26 -30.44 -3.32
C LYS A 485 -46.91 -29.80 -3.54
N TRP A 486 -46.80 -29.03 -4.62
CA TRP A 486 -45.62 -28.26 -4.94
C TRP A 486 -45.87 -26.78 -4.66
N ARG A 487 -44.93 -26.10 -4.02
CA ARG A 487 -44.95 -24.64 -3.86
C ARG A 487 -43.65 -24.04 -4.37
N SER A 488 -43.75 -22.86 -4.98
CA SER A 488 -42.58 -22.10 -5.40
C SER A 488 -41.96 -21.37 -4.20
N LYS A 489 -40.64 -21.38 -4.15
CA LYS A 489 -39.81 -20.63 -3.21
C LYS A 489 -38.84 -19.77 -4.00
N SER A 490 -38.58 -18.57 -3.48
CA SER A 490 -37.66 -17.62 -4.08
C SER A 490 -36.85 -16.92 -3.00
N PHE A 491 -35.54 -16.82 -3.20
CA PHE A 491 -34.61 -16.20 -2.27
C PHE A 491 -33.58 -15.37 -3.03
N THR A 492 -33.32 -14.16 -2.57
CA THR A 492 -32.27 -13.29 -3.12
C THR A 492 -31.06 -13.29 -2.21
N TYR A 493 -29.89 -13.47 -2.80
CA TYR A 493 -28.60 -13.49 -2.12
C TYR A 493 -27.71 -12.38 -2.67
N THR A 494 -26.93 -11.78 -1.78
CA THR A 494 -25.97 -10.72 -2.07
C THR A 494 -24.55 -11.21 -1.81
N LEU A 495 -23.60 -10.81 -2.66
CA LEU A 495 -22.19 -11.07 -2.49
C LEU A 495 -21.74 -10.58 -1.10
N SER A 496 -21.12 -11.47 -0.36
CA SER A 496 -20.62 -11.19 0.98
C SER A 496 -19.10 -11.10 1.00
N ARG A 497 -18.40 -11.96 0.25
CA ARG A 497 -16.94 -11.87 0.05
C ARG A 497 -16.48 -12.76 -1.09
N PHE A 498 -15.28 -12.48 -1.59
CA PHE A 498 -14.57 -13.36 -2.51
C PHE A 498 -13.84 -14.48 -1.74
N ASP A 499 -13.25 -15.43 -2.47
CA ASP A 499 -12.30 -16.36 -1.86
C ASP A 499 -11.07 -15.62 -1.33
N ASN A 500 -10.37 -16.19 -0.35
CA ASN A 500 -9.14 -15.62 0.18
C ASN A 500 -7.88 -16.09 -0.58
N ASP A 501 -8.03 -17.03 -1.51
CA ASP A 501 -6.99 -17.49 -2.43
C ASP A 501 -7.41 -17.20 -3.87
N ALA A 502 -6.62 -16.38 -4.56
CA ALA A 502 -6.88 -15.97 -5.94
C ALA A 502 -6.92 -17.15 -6.94
N ASN A 503 -6.31 -18.29 -6.62
CA ASN A 503 -6.42 -19.51 -7.43
C ASN A 503 -7.84 -20.10 -7.41
N ASN A 504 -8.69 -19.72 -6.44
CA ASN A 504 -10.06 -20.19 -6.28
C ASN A 504 -11.09 -19.15 -6.78
N ASN A 505 -10.79 -18.43 -7.85
CA ASN A 505 -11.68 -17.42 -8.45
C ASN A 505 -12.98 -17.98 -9.09
N TYR A 506 -13.18 -19.30 -9.05
CA TYR A 506 -14.42 -19.99 -9.45
C TYR A 506 -15.44 -20.11 -8.31
N ARG A 507 -15.19 -19.49 -7.15
CA ARG A 507 -16.18 -19.42 -6.07
C ARG A 507 -16.18 -18.09 -5.33
N ALA A 508 -17.32 -17.76 -4.75
CA ALA A 508 -17.49 -16.63 -3.84
C ALA A 508 -18.57 -16.94 -2.81
N VAL A 509 -18.64 -16.16 -1.74
CA VAL A 509 -19.63 -16.32 -0.68
C VAL A 509 -20.76 -15.33 -0.88
N TYR A 510 -22.00 -15.82 -0.84
CA TYR A 510 -23.20 -15.00 -0.88
C TYR A 510 -24.03 -15.24 0.37
N GLY A 511 -24.74 -14.19 0.81
CA GLY A 511 -25.55 -14.20 2.01
C GLY A 511 -26.94 -13.60 1.78
N VAL A 512 -27.88 -13.92 2.67
CA VAL A 512 -29.22 -13.29 2.67
C VAL A 512 -29.25 -12.06 3.59
N PRO A 513 -30.08 -11.05 3.28
CA PRO A 513 -30.29 -9.90 4.16
C PRO A 513 -30.74 -10.28 5.57
N GLN A 514 -30.33 -9.48 6.56
CA GLN A 514 -30.68 -9.67 7.97
C GLN A 514 -32.22 -9.61 8.16
N GLY A 515 -32.81 -10.62 8.83
CA GLY A 515 -34.25 -10.67 9.13
C GLY A 515 -35.11 -11.54 8.20
N THR A 516 -34.51 -12.22 7.22
CA THR A 516 -35.24 -13.07 6.24
C THR A 516 -35.63 -14.46 6.78
N SER A 517 -35.32 -14.78 8.04
CA SER A 517 -35.93 -15.91 8.77
C SER A 517 -36.14 -15.48 10.22
N GLY A 518 -37.25 -15.92 10.83
CA GLY A 518 -37.81 -15.39 12.09
C GLY A 518 -37.01 -15.60 13.37
N THR A 519 -35.68 -15.62 13.31
CA THR A 519 -34.80 -15.64 14.49
C THR A 519 -33.80 -14.49 14.39
N LEU A 520 -33.82 -13.58 15.38
CA LEU A 520 -32.82 -12.53 15.57
C LEU A 520 -31.41 -13.18 15.63
N GLY A 521 -30.58 -13.01 14.59
CA GLY A 521 -29.16 -13.38 14.60
C GLY A 521 -28.62 -14.17 13.40
N ASP A 522 -29.45 -14.73 12.52
CA ASP A 522 -28.99 -15.62 11.42
C ASP A 522 -28.71 -14.86 10.11
N ILE A 523 -27.50 -14.30 9.92
CA ILE A 523 -27.00 -14.02 8.56
C ILE A 523 -26.45 -15.33 8.00
N ARG A 524 -27.13 -15.90 6.99
CA ARG A 524 -26.74 -17.19 6.42
C ARG A 524 -25.93 -16.99 5.15
N HIS A 525 -24.64 -17.29 5.25
CA HIS A 525 -23.68 -17.22 4.16
C HIS A 525 -23.45 -18.61 3.56
N GLY A 526 -23.24 -18.70 2.25
CA GLY A 526 -22.86 -19.96 1.60
C GLY A 526 -22.01 -19.74 0.36
N TRP A 527 -21.18 -20.73 0.07
CA TRP A 527 -20.34 -20.70 -1.12
C TRP A 527 -21.17 -20.94 -2.36
N VAL A 528 -20.97 -20.12 -3.37
CA VAL A 528 -21.43 -20.34 -4.73
C VAL A 528 -20.20 -20.68 -5.57
N VAL A 529 -20.25 -21.79 -6.29
CA VAL A 529 -19.11 -22.40 -6.97
C VAL A 529 -19.48 -22.73 -8.41
N LEU A 530 -18.61 -22.36 -9.34
CA LEU A 530 -18.61 -22.84 -10.71
C LEU A 530 -17.79 -24.14 -10.78
N GLU A 531 -18.44 -25.26 -11.11
CA GLU A 531 -17.86 -26.60 -11.00
C GLU A 531 -16.84 -26.89 -12.11
N GLY A 532 -15.81 -27.68 -11.79
CA GLY A 532 -14.81 -28.13 -12.76
C GLY A 532 -13.98 -27.01 -13.36
N ASN A 533 -13.89 -25.86 -12.66
CA ASN A 533 -13.20 -24.65 -13.11
C ASN A 533 -13.68 -24.19 -14.50
N ASN A 534 -14.98 -24.33 -14.76
CA ASN A 534 -15.62 -23.86 -15.97
C ASN A 534 -16.90 -23.09 -15.65
N ASP A 535 -17.32 -22.27 -16.60
CA ASP A 535 -18.48 -21.39 -16.48
C ASP A 535 -19.82 -22.09 -16.75
N GLY A 536 -19.81 -23.41 -16.99
CA GLY A 536 -20.96 -24.16 -17.50
C GLY A 536 -21.93 -24.64 -16.43
N THR A 537 -21.45 -24.89 -15.20
CA THR A 537 -22.25 -25.51 -14.14
C THR A 537 -22.03 -24.80 -12.80
N ILE A 538 -23.12 -24.44 -12.12
CA ILE A 538 -23.10 -23.81 -10.81
C ILE A 538 -23.59 -24.76 -9.70
N LYS A 539 -22.99 -24.64 -8.51
CA LYS A 539 -23.39 -25.32 -7.27
C LYS A 539 -23.31 -24.36 -6.08
N VAL A 540 -24.11 -24.61 -5.05
CA VAL A 540 -24.13 -23.79 -3.83
C VAL A 540 -23.92 -24.65 -2.59
N SER A 541 -22.94 -24.35 -1.72
CA SER A 541 -22.57 -25.16 -0.54
C SER A 541 -23.47 -24.93 0.67
N GLY A 542 -23.78 -25.99 1.42
CA GLY A 542 -24.51 -25.96 2.70
C GLY A 542 -23.64 -26.06 3.97
N SER A 543 -22.31 -26.17 3.86
CA SER A 543 -21.43 -26.58 4.98
C SER A 543 -21.01 -25.46 5.95
N TYR A 544 -21.29 -24.18 5.67
CA TYR A 544 -20.86 -23.04 6.51
C TYR A 544 -21.95 -21.98 6.71
N GLY A 545 -23.17 -22.44 7.01
CA GLY A 545 -24.35 -21.59 7.13
C GLY A 545 -25.38 -21.99 6.10
N THR A 546 -26.65 -22.09 6.52
CA THR A 546 -27.72 -22.57 5.65
C THR A 546 -28.12 -21.48 4.67
N ILE A 547 -27.66 -21.50 3.42
CA ILE A 547 -28.52 -21.01 2.35
C ILE A 547 -29.81 -21.82 2.49
N LEU A 548 -30.90 -21.18 2.93
CA LEU A 548 -32.20 -21.85 3.12
C LEU A 548 -32.49 -22.54 1.78
N THR A 549 -32.42 -23.86 1.85
CA THR A 549 -31.96 -24.83 0.84
C THR A 549 -32.62 -24.72 -0.54
N PRO A 550 -32.02 -25.26 -1.62
CA PRO A 550 -31.96 -26.72 -1.82
C PRO A 550 -30.56 -27.36 -1.60
N GLY A 551 -30.49 -28.36 -0.69
CA GLY A 551 -29.34 -29.24 -0.43
C GLY A 551 -28.94 -29.36 1.05
N SER A 552 -29.75 -29.98 1.90
CA SER A 552 -29.40 -30.23 3.31
C SER A 552 -28.53 -31.49 3.45
N GLY A 553 -27.21 -31.32 3.41
CA GLY A 553 -26.24 -32.39 3.64
C GLY A 553 -24.80 -31.90 3.47
N SER A 554 -23.82 -32.71 3.84
CA SER A 554 -22.37 -32.45 3.68
C SER A 554 -21.89 -32.38 2.22
N SER A 555 -22.81 -32.25 1.27
CA SER A 555 -22.61 -32.18 -0.17
C SER A 555 -23.00 -30.79 -0.67
N TYR A 556 -22.25 -30.25 -1.64
CA TYR A 556 -22.69 -29.08 -2.41
C TYR A 556 -24.11 -29.29 -2.95
N GLY A 557 -24.95 -28.26 -2.94
CA GLY A 557 -26.33 -28.24 -3.42
C GLY A 557 -26.47 -28.54 -4.92
N TYR A 558 -27.68 -28.39 -5.46
CA TYR A 558 -28.02 -28.92 -6.79
C TYR A 558 -27.27 -28.20 -7.91
N ALA A 559 -26.67 -29.02 -8.78
CA ALA A 559 -26.04 -28.58 -10.00
C ALA A 559 -27.09 -27.96 -10.95
N ALA A 560 -26.76 -26.80 -11.51
CA ALA A 560 -27.53 -26.18 -12.58
C ALA A 560 -26.61 -25.76 -13.72
N ASN A 561 -27.06 -25.90 -14.95
CA ASN A 561 -26.27 -25.60 -16.15
C ASN A 561 -26.62 -24.22 -16.69
N ARG A 562 -25.62 -23.50 -17.18
CA ARG A 562 -25.78 -22.17 -17.80
C ARG A 562 -26.67 -22.28 -19.04
N LYS A 563 -27.54 -21.29 -19.23
CA LYS A 563 -28.47 -21.18 -20.36
C LYS A 563 -28.08 -20.08 -21.34
#